data_AF-A0A2I0NTV3-F1
#
_entry.id   AF-A0A2I0NTV3-F1
#
_cell.length_a   1.000
_cell.length_b   1.000
_cell.length_c   1.000
_cell.angle_alpha   90.00
_cell.angle_beta   90.00
_cell.angle_gamma   90.00
#
_symmetry.space_group_name_H-M   'P 1'
#
loop_
_entity.id
_entity.type
_entity.pdbx_description
1 polymer ?
#
loop_
_entity_poly.entity_id
_entity_poly.type
_entity_poly.pdbx_seq_one_letter_code
_entity_poly.pdbx_strand_id
1 'polypeptide(L)'
;MIPLNPADYEPIKPARSGKPWSPLRCFYCGAPATYRETFASRDREHRCQTRGVCDACYQAAREGRHDGIIYKQRRRQRPPVEAAPSHRA
;
A
#
# COMPACT_ATOMS: atom_id res chain seq x y z
N MET A 1 13.39 -4.25 0.47
CA MET A 1 12.22 -4.70 -0.34
C MET A 1 11.42 -5.66 0.52
N ILE A 2 10.09 -5.54 0.53
CA ILE A 2 9.21 -6.49 1.19
C ILE A 2 8.34 -7.12 0.11
N PRO A 3 8.49 -8.42 -0.19
CA PRO A 3 7.65 -9.08 -1.18
C PRO A 3 6.17 -8.97 -0.82
N LEU A 4 5.33 -8.69 -1.82
CA LEU A 4 3.89 -8.74 -1.68
C LEU A 4 3.44 -10.15 -2.05
N ASN A 5 2.93 -10.90 -1.07
CA ASN A 5 2.28 -12.18 -1.31
C ASN A 5 0.75 -12.01 -1.32
N PRO A 6 0.06 -12.19 -2.47
CA PRO A 6 -1.39 -12.03 -2.56
C PRO A 6 -2.20 -12.93 -1.62
N ALA A 7 -1.67 -14.09 -1.21
CA ALA A 7 -2.37 -15.01 -0.31
C ALA A 7 -2.47 -14.48 1.13
N ASP A 8 -1.62 -13.51 1.49
CA ASP A 8 -1.61 -12.90 2.82
C ASP A 8 -2.71 -11.82 3.00
N TYR A 9 -3.47 -11.48 1.95
CA TYR A 9 -4.44 -10.38 1.94
C TYR A 9 -5.85 -10.83 1.55
N GLU A 10 -6.85 -10.20 2.18
CA GLU A 10 -8.27 -10.40 1.91
C GLU A 10 -8.96 -9.08 1.48
N PRO A 11 -10.03 -9.12 0.67
CA PRO A 11 -10.78 -7.93 0.29
C PRO A 11 -11.35 -7.20 1.52
N ILE A 12 -11.25 -5.87 1.52
CA ILE A 12 -11.86 -5.04 2.56
C ILE A 12 -13.38 -5.06 2.36
N LYS A 13 -14.10 -5.61 3.35
CA LYS A 13 -15.56 -5.62 3.33
C LYS A 13 -16.10 -4.22 3.64
N PRO A 14 -17.15 -3.75 2.93
CA PRO A 14 -17.79 -2.48 3.25
C PRO A 14 -18.33 -2.50 4.69
N ALA A 15 -18.30 -1.36 5.35
CA ALA A 15 -18.85 -1.24 6.69
C ALA A 15 -20.38 -1.41 6.64
N ARG A 16 -20.91 -2.30 7.49
CA ARG A 16 -22.37 -2.49 7.61
C ARG A 16 -23.10 -1.26 8.17
N SER A 17 -22.39 -0.38 8.86
CA SER A 17 -22.93 0.79 9.55
C SER A 17 -23.08 2.04 8.67
N GLY A 18 -22.80 1.97 7.36
CA GLY A 18 -22.81 3.12 6.45
C GLY A 18 -21.69 4.14 6.69
N LYS A 19 -20.91 3.98 7.78
CA LYS A 19 -19.78 4.83 8.11
C LYS A 19 -18.53 4.28 7.40
N PRO A 20 -17.81 5.07 6.58
CA PRO A 20 -16.61 4.59 5.90
C PRO A 20 -15.59 4.07 6.92
N TRP A 21 -14.99 2.92 6.67
CA TRP A 21 -13.79 2.51 7.41
C TRP A 21 -12.73 3.60 7.25
N SER A 22 -11.98 3.90 8.32
CA SER A 22 -10.79 4.75 8.21
C SER A 22 -9.95 4.27 7.03
N PRO A 23 -9.57 5.15 6.09
CA PRO A 23 -9.01 4.71 4.81
C PRO A 23 -7.65 4.06 5.05
N LEU A 24 -7.63 2.74 5.02
CA LEU A 24 -6.40 1.98 4.99
C LEU A 24 -5.68 2.35 3.68
N ARG A 25 -4.39 2.66 3.77
CA ARG A 25 -3.58 3.01 2.59
C ARG A 25 -2.71 1.84 2.17
N CYS A 26 -2.46 1.75 0.87
CA CYS A 26 -1.53 0.81 0.29
C CYS A 26 -0.13 1.05 0.85
N PHE A 27 0.45 0.00 1.42
CA PHE A 27 1.77 0.03 2.02
C PHE A 27 2.90 0.30 0.98
N TYR A 28 2.65 -0.03 -0.28
CA TYR A 28 3.64 0.03 -1.37
C TYR A 28 3.60 1.32 -2.18
N CYS A 29 2.41 1.86 -2.46
CA CYS A 29 2.25 3.06 -3.29
C CYS A 29 1.52 4.23 -2.59
N GLY A 30 0.91 4.02 -1.43
CA GLY A 30 0.19 5.07 -0.67
C GLY A 30 -1.22 5.40 -1.16
N ALA A 31 -1.69 4.76 -2.25
CA ALA A 31 -3.06 4.85 -2.75
C ALA A 31 -4.09 4.25 -1.75
N PRO A 32 -5.40 4.53 -1.88
CA PRO A 32 -6.42 3.84 -1.10
C PRO A 32 -6.31 2.31 -1.23
N ALA A 33 -6.42 1.59 -0.11
CA ALA A 33 -6.37 0.14 -0.10
C ALA A 33 -7.73 -0.47 -0.47
N THR A 34 -7.69 -1.57 -1.21
CA THR A 34 -8.84 -2.43 -1.55
C THR A 34 -8.77 -3.75 -0.79
N TYR A 35 -7.56 -4.14 -0.38
CA TYR A 35 -7.26 -5.36 0.36
C TYR A 35 -6.60 -5.02 1.69
N ARG A 36 -6.90 -5.80 2.72
CA ARG A 36 -6.24 -5.75 4.02
C ARG A 36 -5.53 -7.06 4.28
N GLU A 37 -4.44 -6.99 5.02
CA GLU A 37 -3.72 -8.17 5.48
C GLU A 37 -4.59 -9.02 6.40
N THR A 38 -4.53 -10.34 6.19
CA THR A 38 -5.23 -11.32 7.02
C THR A 38 -4.63 -11.35 8.43
N PHE A 39 -5.45 -11.72 9.42
CA PHE A 39 -4.98 -11.84 10.81
C PHE A 39 -3.84 -12.86 10.92
N ALA A 40 -3.96 -14.04 10.29
CA ALA A 40 -2.96 -15.08 10.32
C ALA A 40 -1.59 -14.61 9.77
N SER A 41 -1.58 -13.89 8.65
CA SER A 41 -0.35 -13.32 8.10
C SER A 41 0.26 -12.26 9.01
N ARG A 42 -0.58 -11.38 9.56
CA ARG A 42 -0.14 -10.34 10.50
C ARG A 42 0.48 -10.94 11.76
N ASP A 43 -0.13 -11.98 12.30
CA ASP A 43 0.29 -12.67 13.52
C ASP A 43 1.60 -13.44 13.32
N ARG A 44 1.72 -14.20 12.22
CA ARG A 44 2.97 -14.89 11.81
C ARG A 44 4.18 -13.95 11.80
N GLU A 45 3.95 -12.70 11.42
CA GLU A 45 5.00 -11.68 11.25
C GLU A 45 5.13 -10.77 12.48
N HIS A 46 4.42 -11.08 13.57
CA HIS A 46 4.40 -10.34 14.83
C HIS A 46 4.16 -8.83 14.67
N ARG A 47 3.24 -8.44 13.79
CA ARG A 47 2.97 -7.03 13.48
C ARG A 47 1.75 -6.49 14.22
N CYS A 48 1.93 -5.35 14.89
CA CYS A 48 0.83 -4.66 15.57
C CYS A 48 -0.11 -3.93 14.60
N GLN A 49 0.37 -3.52 13.42
CA GLN A 49 -0.40 -2.76 12.44
C GLN A 49 -0.70 -3.60 11.19
N THR A 50 -1.99 -3.65 10.83
CA THR A 50 -2.47 -4.27 9.59
C THR A 50 -1.99 -3.46 8.38
N ARG A 51 -1.39 -4.14 7.39
CA ARG A 51 -1.05 -3.51 6.11
C ARG A 51 -2.25 -3.52 5.16
N GLY A 52 -2.37 -2.46 4.37
CA GLY A 52 -3.29 -2.39 3.24
C GLY A 52 -2.56 -2.51 1.92
N VAL A 53 -3.28 -2.96 0.90
CA VAL A 53 -2.81 -3.07 -0.48
C VAL A 53 -3.93 -2.58 -1.41
N CYS A 54 -3.57 -1.78 -2.42
CA CYS A 54 -4.48 -1.39 -3.49
C CYS A 54 -4.55 -2.49 -4.57
N ASP A 55 -5.62 -2.47 -5.37
CA ASP A 55 -5.79 -3.45 -6.44
C ASP A 55 -4.62 -3.51 -7.43
N ALA A 56 -4.10 -2.35 -7.89
CA ALA A 56 -2.96 -2.33 -8.81
C ALA A 56 -1.71 -3.05 -8.28
N CYS A 57 -1.35 -2.83 -7.00
CA CYS A 57 -0.22 -3.54 -6.38
C CYS A 57 -0.53 -5.02 -6.18
N TYR A 58 -1.78 -5.35 -5.85
CA TYR A 58 -2.23 -6.74 -5.68
C TYR A 58 -2.12 -7.54 -7.00
N GLN A 59 -2.67 -7.01 -8.09
CA GLN A 59 -2.60 -7.66 -9.41
C GLN A 59 -1.15 -7.77 -9.90
N ALA A 60 -0.37 -6.70 -9.78
CA ALA A 60 1.05 -6.75 -10.17
C ALA A 60 1.81 -7.86 -9.42
N ALA A 61 1.48 -8.12 -8.16
CA ALA A 61 2.11 -9.20 -7.40
C ALA A 61 1.62 -10.58 -7.84
N ARG A 62 0.33 -10.75 -8.16
CA ARG A 62 -0.20 -11.99 -8.74
C ARG A 62 0.46 -12.34 -10.07
N GLU A 63 0.80 -11.32 -10.86
CA GLU A 63 1.48 -11.46 -12.15
C GLU A 63 3.01 -11.53 -12.02
N GLY A 64 3.56 -11.49 -10.79
CA GLY A 64 5.02 -11.53 -10.56
C GLY A 64 5.77 -10.25 -10.96
N ARG A 65 5.07 -9.15 -11.24
CA ARG A 65 5.62 -7.85 -11.69
C ARG A 65 5.81 -6.82 -10.57
N HIS A 66 5.48 -7.15 -9.33
CA HIS A 66 5.56 -6.21 -8.21
C HIS A 66 6.96 -6.17 -7.57
N ASP A 67 7.58 -4.99 -7.54
CA ASP A 67 8.96 -4.79 -7.10
C ASP A 67 9.17 -4.73 -5.57
N GLY A 68 8.11 -4.87 -4.77
CA GLY A 68 8.17 -4.90 -3.29
C GLY A 68 8.76 -3.66 -2.62
N ILE A 69 8.95 -2.55 -3.34
CA ILE A 69 9.47 -1.31 -2.75
C ILE A 69 8.33 -0.59 -2.03
N ILE A 70 8.52 -0.34 -0.74
CA ILE A 70 7.49 0.25 0.12
C ILE A 70 7.35 1.76 -0.13
N TYR A 71 6.15 2.31 0.08
CA TYR A 71 5.82 3.70 -0.25
C TYR A 71 6.77 4.70 0.44
N LYS A 72 7.03 4.49 1.74
CA LYS A 72 7.95 5.35 2.50
C LYS A 72 9.37 5.32 1.94
N GLN A 73 9.82 4.16 1.44
CA GLN A 73 11.15 4.03 0.83
C GLN A 73 11.19 4.75 -0.52
N ARG A 74 10.20 4.54 -1.42
CA ARG A 74 10.12 5.30 -2.68
C ARG A 74 10.09 6.80 -2.45
N ARG A 75 9.31 7.26 -1.46
CA ARG A 75 9.20 8.68 -1.14
C ARG A 75 10.54 9.30 -0.73
N ARG A 76 11.37 8.55 0.01
CA ARG A 76 12.73 9.00 0.40
C ARG A 76 13.70 9.01 -0.78
N GLN A 77 13.51 8.11 -1.74
CA GLN A 77 14.37 7.99 -2.93
C GLN A 77 14.01 8.96 -4.05
N ARG A 78 12.79 9.54 -4.04
CA ARG A 78 12.45 10.59 -5.01
C ARG A 78 13.37 11.78 -4.76
N PRO A 79 14.15 12.22 -5.77
CA PRO A 79 14.87 13.48 -5.65
C PRO A 79 13.85 14.59 -5.36
N PRO A 80 14.26 15.66 -4.65
CA PRO A 80 13.45 16.86 -4.57
C PRO A 80 13.02 17.21 -5.99
N VAL A 81 11.71 17.40 -6.21
CA VAL A 81 11.28 18.02 -7.47
C VAL A 81 12.03 19.34 -7.53
N GLU A 82 12.93 19.50 -8.50
CA GLU A 82 13.62 20.76 -8.70
C GLU A 82 12.54 21.84 -8.75
N ALA A 83 12.66 22.81 -7.86
CA ALA A 83 11.72 23.92 -7.80
C ALA A 83 11.65 24.51 -9.21
N ALA A 84 10.44 24.52 -9.79
CA ALA A 84 10.21 25.08 -11.11
C ALA A 84 10.91 26.44 -11.20
N PRO A 85 11.66 26.74 -12.28
CA PRO A 85 12.36 28.00 -12.40
C PRO A 85 11.32 29.13 -12.27
N SER A 86 11.49 29.94 -11.22
CA SER A 86 10.69 31.13 -10.99
C SER A 86 11.02 32.12 -12.09
N HIS A 87 10.30 32.06 -13.21
CA HIS A 87 10.31 33.11 -14.21
C HIS A 87 9.62 34.33 -13.61
N ARG A 88 10.36 35.14 -12.86
CA ARG A 88 10.00 36.54 -12.65
C ARG A 88 10.57 37.33 -13.82
N ALA A 89 9.63 37.82 -14.64
CA ALA A 89 9.83 38.80 -15.70
C ALA A 89 10.21 40.18 -15.13
#